data_AF-A0A6L4ALT7-F1
#
_entry.id   AF-A0A6L4ALT7-F1
#
_cell.length_a   1.000
_cell.length_b   1.000
_cell.length_c   1.000
_cell.angle_alpha   90.00
_cell.angle_beta   90.00
_cell.angle_gamma   90.00
#
_symmetry.space_group_name_H-M   'P 1'
#
loop_
_entity.id
_entity.type
_entity.pdbx_description
1 polymer ?
#
loop_
_entity_poly.entity_id
_entity_poly.type
_entity_poly.pdbx_seq_one_letter_code
_entity_poly.pdbx_strand_id
1 'polypeptide(L)'
;MTAELNHVARDRAGGDAPPKARMEAPLKKLPLLTMLLWSLMIAGYVFLPRIFLQEYVQYPLVVLLSVILPVSLWVAVLDGRRILAAAMAAVFLLNAGLLLFVLENNYSASGILEHETGKGILPQVAGFLAENPAKSQYAARQIYQRHGVAVPFRSGAESFGVFAPGDEDKKLFRENFNKAVDMDVAAMNASKQMLTTFLLFALHVGIFILVLLFLLIYEQGPPAGSGRPGQAG
;
A
#
# COMPACT_ATOMS: atom_id res chain seq x y z
N MET A 1 21.96 -20.88 -75.35
CA MET A 1 20.67 -20.66 -74.63
C MET A 1 20.85 -21.02 -73.16
N THR A 2 21.59 -20.21 -72.40
CA THR A 2 21.93 -20.50 -70.98
C THR A 2 22.24 -19.20 -70.22
N ALA A 3 21.41 -18.16 -70.39
CA ALA A 3 21.61 -16.89 -69.69
C ALA A 3 20.33 -16.29 -69.07
N GLU A 4 19.15 -16.87 -69.25
CA GLU A 4 17.87 -16.25 -68.83
C GLU A 4 17.15 -16.91 -67.64
N LEU A 5 17.80 -17.81 -66.89
CA LEU A 5 17.17 -18.45 -65.72
C LEU A 5 17.67 -17.96 -64.36
N ASN A 6 18.63 -17.02 -64.32
CA ASN A 6 19.22 -16.55 -63.05
C ASN A 6 18.61 -15.28 -62.46
N HIS A 7 17.62 -14.65 -63.13
CA HIS A 7 17.04 -13.40 -62.63
C HIS A 7 15.75 -13.57 -61.80
N VAL A 8 15.16 -14.77 -61.74
CA VAL A 8 13.89 -15.01 -61.01
C VAL A 8 14.12 -15.51 -59.57
N ALA A 9 15.34 -15.91 -59.20
CA ALA A 9 15.63 -16.45 -57.87
C ALA A 9 16.03 -15.39 -56.81
N ARG A 10 16.14 -14.11 -57.16
CA ARG A 10 16.74 -13.10 -56.27
C ARG A 10 15.75 -12.25 -55.46
N ASP A 11 14.47 -12.26 -55.79
CA ASP A 11 13.45 -11.43 -55.12
C ASP A 11 12.66 -12.14 -54.01
N ARG A 12 13.05 -13.36 -53.62
CA ARG A 12 12.52 -14.07 -52.44
C ARG A 12 13.47 -14.08 -51.23
N ALA A 13 14.44 -13.18 -51.21
CA ALA A 13 15.30 -12.91 -50.06
C ALA A 13 14.78 -11.78 -49.17
N GLY A 14 13.46 -11.51 -49.20
CA GLY A 14 12.77 -10.81 -48.11
C GLY A 14 12.69 -11.75 -46.91
N GLY A 15 13.81 -11.95 -46.24
CA GLY A 15 13.91 -12.69 -45.00
C GLY A 15 13.08 -12.00 -43.93
N ASP A 16 11.81 -12.40 -43.82
CA ASP A 16 11.05 -12.21 -42.59
C ASP A 16 11.83 -12.92 -41.49
N ALA A 17 12.54 -12.12 -40.69
CA ALA A 17 13.22 -12.61 -39.51
C ALA A 17 12.26 -13.51 -38.72
N PRO A 18 12.71 -14.69 -38.24
CA PRO A 18 11.84 -15.64 -37.58
C PRO A 18 11.08 -14.96 -36.44
N PRO A 19 9.80 -15.29 -36.20
CA PRO A 19 8.91 -14.57 -35.30
C PRO A 19 9.46 -14.37 -33.87
N LYS A 20 10.39 -15.24 -33.43
CA LYS A 20 11.14 -15.09 -32.17
C LYS A 20 12.02 -13.83 -32.13
N ALA A 21 12.73 -13.49 -33.21
CA ALA A 21 13.65 -12.36 -33.26
C ALA A 21 12.94 -10.99 -33.16
N ARG A 22 11.67 -10.87 -33.59
CA ARG A 22 10.91 -9.62 -33.48
C ARG A 22 10.41 -9.33 -32.06
N MET A 23 10.19 -10.35 -31.21
CA MET A 23 9.72 -10.17 -29.82
C MET A 23 10.85 -9.93 -28.81
N GLU A 24 12.08 -10.31 -29.12
CA GLU A 24 13.23 -10.17 -28.20
C GLU A 24 13.74 -8.73 -28.06
N ALA A 25 13.61 -7.91 -29.10
CA ALA A 25 14.09 -6.53 -29.11
C ALA A 25 13.44 -5.60 -28.05
N PRO A 26 12.10 -5.60 -27.85
CA PRO A 26 11.47 -4.76 -26.82
C PRO A 26 11.76 -5.24 -25.40
N LEU A 27 11.83 -6.55 -25.16
CA LEU A 27 12.07 -7.12 -23.83
C LEU A 27 13.44 -6.71 -23.26
N LYS A 28 14.49 -6.65 -24.10
CA LYS A 28 15.85 -6.24 -23.68
C LYS A 28 15.95 -4.79 -23.19
N LYS A 29 15.00 -3.92 -23.55
CA LYS A 29 14.94 -2.52 -23.11
C LYS A 29 14.11 -2.32 -21.85
N LEU A 30 13.34 -3.33 -21.45
CA LEU A 30 12.42 -3.27 -20.33
C LEU A 30 13.11 -2.87 -19.02
N PRO A 31 14.30 -3.39 -18.65
CA PRO A 31 14.97 -2.94 -17.43
C PRO A 31 15.37 -1.46 -17.44
N LEU A 32 15.77 -0.92 -18.59
CA LEU A 32 16.11 0.50 -18.69
C LEU A 32 14.85 1.37 -18.53
N LEU A 33 13.74 0.97 -19.16
CA LEU A 33 12.45 1.66 -19.04
C LEU A 33 11.97 1.68 -17.58
N THR A 34 12.16 0.59 -16.84
CA THR A 34 11.79 0.48 -15.44
C THR A 34 12.59 1.42 -14.55
N MET A 35 13.91 1.54 -14.77
CA MET A 35 14.73 2.53 -14.06
C MET A 35 14.32 3.96 -14.37
N LEU A 36 13.97 4.24 -15.64
CA LEU A 36 13.47 5.54 -16.05
C LEU A 36 12.15 5.86 -15.34
N LEU A 37 11.20 4.92 -15.34
CA LEU A 37 9.90 5.08 -14.69
C LEU A 37 10.06 5.29 -13.18
N TRP A 38 10.91 4.50 -12.54
CA TRP A 38 11.19 4.64 -11.11
C TRP A 38 11.86 5.98 -10.77
N SER A 39 12.85 6.40 -11.57
CA SER A 39 13.50 7.71 -11.41
C SER A 39 12.51 8.86 -11.61
N LEU A 40 11.63 8.75 -12.62
CA LEU A 40 10.59 9.74 -12.88
C LEU A 40 9.59 9.82 -11.73
N MET A 41 9.24 8.67 -11.13
CA MET A 41 8.41 8.62 -9.94
C MET A 41 9.06 9.36 -8.77
N ILE A 42 10.34 9.11 -8.47
CA ILE A 42 11.06 9.82 -7.41
C ILE A 42 11.13 11.32 -7.70
N ALA A 43 11.47 11.71 -8.93
CA ALA A 43 11.47 13.11 -9.32
C ALA A 43 10.08 13.73 -9.14
N GLY A 44 9.01 13.03 -9.52
CA GLY A 44 7.64 13.44 -9.31
C GLY A 44 7.29 13.68 -7.84
N TYR A 45 7.71 12.77 -6.95
CA TYR A 45 7.54 12.94 -5.50
C TYR A 45 8.27 14.17 -4.95
N VAL A 46 9.47 14.47 -5.45
CA VAL A 46 10.29 15.59 -4.97
C VAL A 46 9.81 16.93 -5.52
N PHE A 47 9.50 17.01 -6.82
CA PHE A 47 9.21 18.27 -7.51
C PHE A 47 7.70 18.59 -7.61
N LEU A 48 6.84 17.57 -7.70
CA LEU A 48 5.38 17.73 -7.83
C LEU A 48 4.61 16.86 -6.81
N PRO A 49 4.89 16.99 -5.50
CA PRO A 49 4.28 16.14 -4.47
C PRO A 49 2.76 16.19 -4.48
N ARG A 50 2.16 17.36 -4.77
CA ARG A 50 0.70 17.54 -4.80
C ARG A 50 -0.01 16.67 -5.84
N ILE A 51 0.68 16.23 -6.89
CA ILE A 51 0.13 15.36 -7.94
C ILE A 51 0.50 13.91 -7.62
N PHE A 52 1.77 13.65 -7.32
CA PHE A 52 2.28 12.29 -7.15
C PHE A 52 1.86 11.61 -5.83
N LEU A 53 1.52 12.38 -4.79
CA LEU A 53 0.95 11.86 -3.53
C LEU A 53 -0.57 11.65 -3.58
N GLN A 54 -1.23 11.94 -4.72
CA GLN A 54 -2.65 11.67 -4.85
C GLN A 54 -2.85 10.15 -4.95
N GLU A 55 -3.77 9.61 -4.16
CA GLU A 55 -4.03 8.16 -4.07
C GLU A 55 -4.25 7.50 -5.44
N TYR A 56 -4.98 8.18 -6.33
CA TYR A 56 -5.28 7.72 -7.69
C TYR A 56 -4.08 7.80 -8.66
N VAL A 57 -2.97 8.43 -8.28
CA VAL A 57 -1.71 8.45 -9.05
C VAL A 57 -0.70 7.51 -8.41
N GLN A 58 -0.50 7.65 -7.10
CA GLN A 58 0.46 6.88 -6.31
C GLN A 58 0.19 5.38 -6.40
N TYR A 59 -1.03 4.93 -6.11
CA TYR A 59 -1.31 3.50 -5.99
C TYR A 59 -1.18 2.75 -7.32
N PRO A 60 -1.77 3.23 -8.45
CA PRO A 60 -1.57 2.56 -9.73
C PRO A 60 -0.10 2.50 -10.15
N LEU A 61 0.68 3.55 -9.85
CA LEU A 61 2.10 3.60 -10.16
C LEU A 61 2.90 2.58 -9.35
N VAL A 62 2.62 2.46 -8.05
CA VAL A 62 3.24 1.44 -7.17
C VAL A 62 2.87 0.03 -7.65
N VAL A 63 1.61 -0.22 -7.99
CA VAL A 63 1.16 -1.52 -8.54
C VAL A 63 1.90 -1.84 -9.84
N LEU A 64 1.98 -0.88 -10.76
CA LEU A 64 2.68 -1.04 -12.03
C LEU A 64 4.15 -1.40 -11.79
N LEU A 65 4.81 -0.69 -10.86
CA LEU A 65 6.20 -0.94 -10.51
C LEU A 65 6.39 -2.32 -9.85
N SER A 66 5.42 -2.75 -9.05
CA SER A 66 5.40 -4.07 -8.39
C SER A 66 5.42 -5.23 -9.39
N VAL A 67 4.80 -5.05 -10.55
CA VAL A 67 4.79 -6.05 -11.62
C VAL A 67 6.03 -5.94 -12.49
N ILE A 68 6.35 -4.73 -12.94
CA ILE A 68 7.40 -4.52 -13.94
C ILE A 68 8.78 -4.79 -13.35
N LEU A 69 9.01 -4.50 -12.07
CA LEU A 69 10.34 -4.53 -11.48
C LEU A 69 10.90 -5.95 -11.30
N PRO A 70 10.14 -6.94 -10.79
CA PRO A 70 10.57 -8.35 -10.78
C PRO A 70 10.85 -8.90 -12.19
N VAL A 71 10.02 -8.54 -13.17
CA VAL A 71 10.22 -8.95 -14.58
C VAL A 71 11.49 -8.32 -15.17
N SER A 72 11.74 -7.05 -14.85
CA SER A 72 12.94 -6.32 -15.28
C SER A 72 14.21 -6.90 -14.69
N LEU A 73 14.17 -7.25 -13.40
CA LEU A 73 15.26 -7.92 -12.71
C LEU A 73 15.59 -9.24 -13.41
N TRP A 74 14.57 -10.05 -13.71
CA TRP A 74 14.75 -11.31 -14.44
C TRP A 74 15.42 -11.12 -15.81
N VAL A 75 14.90 -10.21 -16.63
CA VAL A 75 15.48 -9.93 -17.95
C VAL A 75 16.94 -9.47 -17.83
N ALA A 76 17.25 -8.61 -16.84
CA ALA A 76 18.61 -8.15 -16.62
C ALA A 76 19.56 -9.29 -16.19
N VAL A 77 19.07 -10.27 -15.43
CA VAL A 77 19.83 -11.48 -15.05
C VAL A 77 20.08 -12.36 -16.28
N LEU A 78 19.07 -12.64 -17.11
CA LEU A 78 19.21 -13.43 -18.33
C LEU A 78 20.18 -12.80 -19.34
N ASP A 79 20.15 -11.47 -19.48
CA ASP A 79 21.08 -10.73 -20.35
C ASP A 79 22.50 -10.60 -19.76
N GLY A 80 22.77 -11.18 -18.57
CA GLY A 80 24.08 -11.13 -17.91
C GLY A 80 24.48 -9.76 -17.36
N ARG A 81 23.54 -8.80 -17.28
CA ARG A 81 23.79 -7.41 -16.85
C ARG A 81 23.79 -7.30 -15.32
N ARG A 82 24.82 -7.87 -14.68
CA ARG A 82 24.94 -7.99 -13.22
C ARG A 82 24.73 -6.67 -12.45
N ILE A 83 25.31 -5.55 -12.93
CA ILE A 83 25.18 -4.24 -12.29
C ILE A 83 23.72 -3.75 -12.33
N LEU A 84 23.05 -3.90 -13.48
CA LEU A 84 21.67 -3.49 -13.65
C LEU A 84 20.71 -4.36 -12.83
N ALA A 85 20.98 -5.67 -12.76
CA ALA A 85 20.24 -6.59 -11.90
C ALA A 85 20.41 -6.23 -10.41
N ALA A 86 21.63 -5.91 -9.97
CA ALA A 86 21.89 -5.47 -8.60
C ALA A 86 21.16 -4.16 -8.27
N ALA A 87 21.17 -3.19 -9.20
CA ALA A 87 20.42 -1.94 -9.04
C ALA A 87 18.91 -2.19 -8.91
N MET A 88 18.35 -3.06 -9.74
CA MET A 88 16.93 -3.46 -9.66
C MET A 88 16.60 -4.12 -8.32
N ALA A 89 17.44 -5.03 -7.85
CA ALA A 89 17.27 -5.68 -6.55
C ALA A 89 17.29 -4.66 -5.40
N ALA A 90 18.20 -3.69 -5.45
CA ALA A 90 18.25 -2.61 -4.46
C ALA A 90 16.96 -1.76 -4.47
N VAL A 91 16.46 -1.41 -5.66
CA VAL A 91 15.19 -0.67 -5.80
C VAL A 91 14.01 -1.48 -5.27
N PHE A 92 13.96 -2.78 -5.53
CA PHE A 92 12.94 -3.69 -4.99
C PHE A 92 12.93 -3.66 -3.46
N LEU A 93 14.09 -3.87 -2.83
CA LEU A 93 14.22 -3.87 -1.38
C LEU A 93 13.84 -2.53 -0.76
N LEU A 94 14.21 -1.43 -1.42
CA LEU A 94 13.85 -0.09 -0.96
C LEU A 94 12.34 0.15 -1.03
N ASN A 95 11.67 -0.27 -2.11
CA ASN A 95 10.21 -0.18 -2.21
C ASN A 95 9.50 -1.04 -1.16
N ALA A 96 9.97 -2.27 -0.94
CA ALA A 96 9.43 -3.16 0.09
C ALA A 96 9.61 -2.57 1.50
N GLY A 97 10.79 -2.01 1.78
CA GLY A 97 11.08 -1.33 3.06
C GLY A 97 10.21 -0.10 3.29
N LEU A 98 9.98 0.73 2.26
CA LEU A 98 9.09 1.88 2.35
C LEU A 98 7.63 1.47 2.62
N LEU A 99 7.13 0.45 1.92
CA LEU A 99 5.78 -0.08 2.16
C LEU A 99 5.63 -0.63 3.58
N LEU A 100 6.64 -1.35 4.08
CA LEU A 100 6.66 -1.87 5.44
C LEU A 100 6.68 -0.73 6.47
N PHE A 101 7.52 0.29 6.27
CA PHE A 101 7.59 1.46 7.15
C PHE A 101 6.25 2.21 7.22
N VAL A 102 5.59 2.44 6.08
CA VAL A 102 4.26 3.07 6.05
C VAL A 102 3.22 2.20 6.76
N LEU A 103 3.29 0.88 6.58
CA LEU A 103 2.40 -0.05 7.25
C LEU A 103 2.57 -0.03 8.78
N GLU A 104 3.81 -0.07 9.27
CA GLU A 104 4.11 0.03 10.71
C GLU A 104 3.66 1.37 11.29
N ASN A 105 3.91 2.47 10.58
CA ASN A 105 3.51 3.80 11.02
C ASN A 105 1.97 3.92 11.11
N ASN A 106 1.25 3.38 10.11
CA ASN A 106 -0.22 3.36 10.12
C ASN A 106 -0.79 2.46 11.21
N TYR A 107 -0.15 1.32 11.49
CA TYR A 107 -0.54 0.43 12.58
C TYR A 107 -0.38 1.10 13.96
N SER A 108 0.77 1.74 14.19
CA SER A 108 1.05 2.48 15.43
C SER A 108 0.07 3.64 15.64
N ALA A 109 -0.22 4.40 14.57
CA ALA A 109 -1.18 5.49 14.61
C ALA A 109 -2.61 5.00 14.90
N SER A 110 -3.01 3.84 14.37
CA SER A 110 -4.31 3.24 14.61
C SER A 110 -4.50 2.85 16.08
N GLY A 111 -3.48 2.31 16.74
CA GLY A 111 -3.54 1.98 18.17
C GLY A 111 -3.69 3.20 19.09
N ILE A 112 -3.14 4.35 18.69
CA ILE A 112 -3.32 5.62 19.43
C ILE A 112 -4.75 6.16 19.24
N LEU A 113 -5.29 6.05 18.02
CA LEU A 113 -6.63 6.53 17.70
C LEU A 113 -7.71 5.68 18.38
N GLU A 114 -7.58 4.34 18.39
CA GLU A 114 -8.49 3.44 19.10
C GLU A 114 -8.51 3.67 20.63
N HIS A 115 -7.43 4.18 21.22
CA HIS A 115 -7.37 4.46 22.66
C HIS A 115 -8.17 5.72 23.06
N GLU A 116 -8.46 6.58 22.10
CA GLU A 116 -9.15 7.85 22.29
C GLU A 116 -10.61 7.80 21.79
N THR A 117 -10.90 7.03 20.74
CA THR A 117 -12.24 6.84 20.19
C THR A 117 -12.93 5.64 20.87
N GLY A 118 -13.84 5.90 21.80
CA GLY A 118 -14.70 4.85 22.37
C GLY A 118 -14.64 4.68 23.89
N LYS A 119 -13.91 5.52 24.62
CA LYS A 119 -14.10 5.61 26.07
C LYS A 119 -15.47 6.24 26.34
N GLY A 120 -16.47 5.39 26.60
CA GLY A 120 -17.78 5.76 27.12
C GLY A 120 -17.69 6.50 28.45
N ILE A 121 -18.79 6.58 29.20
CA ILE A 121 -18.77 7.28 30.50
C ILE A 121 -17.72 6.62 31.40
N LEU A 122 -16.73 7.39 31.87
CA LEU A 122 -15.71 6.84 32.77
C LEU A 122 -16.39 6.26 34.02
N PRO A 123 -16.06 5.02 34.43
CA PRO A 123 -16.68 4.39 35.60
C PRO A 123 -16.58 5.23 36.87
N GLN A 124 -15.50 6.01 37.02
CA GLN A 124 -15.30 6.93 38.15
C GLN A 124 -16.31 8.09 38.14
N VAL A 125 -16.63 8.63 36.96
CA VAL A 125 -17.62 9.72 36.79
C VAL A 125 -19.03 9.17 36.97
N ALA A 126 -19.30 7.95 36.51
CA ALA A 126 -20.58 7.28 36.77
C ALA A 126 -20.78 7.01 38.28
N GLY A 127 -19.73 6.62 39.01
CA GLY A 127 -19.78 6.42 40.46
C GLY A 127 -20.16 7.69 41.22
N PHE A 128 -19.71 8.86 40.77
CA PHE A 128 -20.04 10.14 41.39
C PHE A 128 -21.51 10.54 41.26
N LEU A 129 -22.27 9.97 40.32
CA LEU A 129 -23.72 10.21 40.20
C LEU A 129 -24.49 9.74 41.44
N ALA A 130 -24.00 8.74 42.17
CA ALA A 130 -24.66 8.18 43.36
C ALA A 130 -24.17 8.78 44.69
N GLU A 131 -23.15 9.66 44.67
CA GLU A 131 -22.54 10.21 45.88
C GLU A 131 -23.34 11.41 46.46
N ASN A 132 -22.64 12.44 46.94
CA ASN A 132 -23.24 13.65 47.48
C ASN A 132 -23.77 14.57 46.37
N PRO A 133 -24.68 15.51 46.69
CA PRO A 133 -25.31 16.33 45.67
C PRO A 133 -24.34 17.14 44.79
N ALA A 134 -23.29 17.69 45.39
CA ALA A 134 -22.31 18.49 44.68
C ALA A 134 -21.50 17.67 43.65
N LYS A 135 -21.05 16.46 44.04
CA LYS A 135 -20.31 15.55 43.16
C LYS A 135 -21.19 14.93 42.09
N SER A 136 -22.45 14.62 42.43
CA SER A 136 -23.43 14.08 41.49
C SER A 136 -23.79 15.11 40.41
N GLN A 137 -23.99 16.37 40.79
CA GLN A 137 -24.21 17.46 39.84
C GLN A 137 -22.98 17.69 38.95
N TYR A 138 -21.77 17.67 39.52
CA TYR A 138 -20.53 17.76 38.75
C TYR A 138 -20.39 16.63 37.74
N ALA A 139 -20.70 15.39 38.14
CA ALA A 139 -20.69 14.23 37.26
C ALA A 139 -21.70 14.35 36.11
N ALA A 140 -22.91 14.81 36.40
CA ALA A 140 -23.93 15.03 35.37
C ALA A 140 -23.53 16.12 34.38
N ARG A 141 -22.90 17.21 34.86
CA ARG A 141 -22.30 18.25 34.00
C ARG A 141 -21.22 17.67 33.08
N GLN A 142 -20.30 16.88 33.62
CA GLN A 142 -19.23 16.23 32.86
C GLN A 142 -19.77 15.25 31.80
N ILE A 143 -20.78 14.46 32.15
CA ILE A 143 -21.44 13.55 31.21
C ILE A 143 -22.10 14.33 30.07
N TYR A 144 -22.79 15.44 30.37
CA TYR A 144 -23.36 16.30 29.33
C TYR A 144 -22.29 16.91 28.43
N GLN A 145 -21.23 17.48 29.00
CA GLN A 145 -20.14 18.11 28.23
C GLN A 145 -19.39 17.13 27.31
N ARG A 146 -19.44 15.83 27.61
CA ARG A 146 -18.76 14.79 26.83
C ARG A 146 -19.68 14.06 25.85
N HIS A 147 -20.94 13.85 26.21
CA HIS A 147 -21.87 12.99 25.47
C HIS A 147 -23.15 13.69 25.01
N GLY A 148 -23.41 14.92 25.46
CA GLY A 148 -24.60 15.70 25.10
C GLY A 148 -25.90 15.20 25.72
N VAL A 149 -25.83 14.19 26.61
CA VAL A 149 -26.98 13.57 27.26
C VAL A 149 -27.16 14.18 28.65
N ALA A 150 -28.36 14.73 28.90
CA ALA A 150 -28.74 15.14 30.25
C ALA A 150 -29.04 13.90 31.08
N VAL A 151 -28.34 13.74 32.19
CA VAL A 151 -28.54 12.61 33.12
C VAL A 151 -29.15 13.08 34.43
N PRO A 152 -30.00 12.27 35.07
CA PRO A 152 -30.46 12.55 36.41
C PRO A 152 -29.29 12.49 37.40
N PHE A 153 -29.30 13.39 38.37
CA PHE A 153 -28.30 13.51 39.42
C PHE A 153 -28.98 13.69 40.77
N ARG A 154 -28.30 13.28 41.84
CA ARG A 154 -28.78 13.44 43.21
C ARG A 154 -28.71 14.92 43.60
N SER A 155 -29.84 15.52 43.96
CA SER A 155 -29.92 16.94 44.38
C SER A 155 -30.05 17.09 45.90
N GLY A 156 -30.31 16.00 46.63
CA GLY A 156 -30.49 15.98 48.08
C GLY A 156 -30.48 14.56 48.65
N ALA A 157 -30.82 14.39 49.93
CA ALA A 157 -30.79 13.08 50.59
C ALA A 157 -31.69 12.04 49.88
N GLU A 158 -32.85 12.46 49.37
CA GLU A 158 -33.80 11.59 48.64
C GLU A 158 -34.35 12.23 47.35
N SER A 159 -33.74 13.32 46.87
CA SER A 159 -34.21 14.04 45.67
C SER A 159 -33.26 13.90 44.50
N PHE A 160 -33.83 13.81 43.30
CA PHE A 160 -33.11 13.79 42.03
C PHE A 160 -33.49 15.01 41.19
N GLY A 161 -32.49 15.62 40.55
CA GLY A 161 -32.67 16.65 39.54
C GLY A 161 -32.18 16.15 38.18
N VAL A 162 -32.61 16.82 37.10
CA VAL A 162 -32.03 16.62 35.77
C VAL A 162 -31.11 17.80 35.49
N PHE A 163 -29.89 17.53 35.02
CA PHE A 163 -28.96 18.59 34.70
C PHE A 163 -29.49 19.45 33.54
N ALA A 164 -29.65 20.75 33.80
CA ALA A 164 -30.05 21.74 32.80
C ALA A 164 -28.79 22.46 32.30
N PRO A 165 -28.34 22.22 31.06
CA PRO A 165 -27.08 22.76 30.56
C PRO A 165 -27.17 24.25 30.25
N GLY A 166 -26.17 25.01 30.70
CA GLY A 166 -25.98 26.41 30.32
C GLY A 166 -25.36 26.55 28.93
N ASP A 167 -25.21 27.79 28.45
CA ASP A 167 -24.63 28.05 27.13
C ASP A 167 -23.14 27.68 27.05
N GLU A 168 -22.41 27.82 28.16
CA GLU A 168 -21.01 27.37 28.26
C GLU A 168 -20.89 25.84 28.12
N ASP A 169 -21.81 25.08 28.72
CA ASP A 169 -21.81 23.61 28.64
C ASP A 169 -22.12 23.11 27.23
N LYS A 170 -23.05 23.79 26.55
CA LYS A 170 -23.37 23.52 25.14
C LYS A 170 -22.19 23.81 24.23
N LYS A 171 -21.45 24.89 24.50
CA LYS A 171 -20.25 25.26 23.74
C LYS A 171 -19.15 24.21 23.92
N LEU A 172 -18.84 23.83 25.15
CA LEU A 172 -17.86 22.79 25.46
C LEU A 172 -18.25 21.44 24.84
N PHE A 173 -19.52 21.06 24.90
CA PHE A 173 -20.01 19.87 24.22
C PHE A 173 -19.75 19.92 22.71
N ARG A 174 -20.06 21.03 22.03
CA ARG A 174 -19.82 21.17 20.59
C ARG A 174 -18.33 21.05 20.24
N GLU A 175 -17.46 21.67 21.03
CA GLU A 175 -16.00 21.58 20.83
C GLU A 175 -15.50 20.13 20.99
N ASN A 176 -15.93 19.45 22.06
CA ASN A 176 -15.58 18.05 22.31
C ASN A 176 -16.16 17.11 21.25
N PHE A 177 -17.41 17.33 20.84
CA PHE A 177 -18.08 16.54 19.81
C PHE A 177 -17.38 16.69 18.46
N ASN A 178 -17.08 17.92 18.04
CA ASN A 178 -16.34 18.17 16.79
C ASN A 178 -14.97 17.50 16.82
N LYS A 179 -14.24 17.63 17.94
CA LYS A 179 -12.94 16.95 18.11
C LYS A 179 -13.07 15.43 18.02
N ALA A 180 -14.09 14.84 18.65
CA ALA A 180 -14.33 13.40 18.59
C ALA A 180 -14.67 12.94 17.16
N VAL A 181 -15.51 13.69 16.45
CA VAL A 181 -15.84 13.42 15.04
C VAL A 181 -14.60 13.52 14.16
N ASP A 182 -13.77 14.55 14.33
CA ASP A 182 -12.52 14.70 13.57
C ASP A 182 -11.57 13.51 13.84
N MET A 183 -11.51 13.02 15.08
CA MET A 183 -10.73 11.85 15.45
C MET A 183 -11.28 10.55 14.86
N ASP A 184 -12.60 10.35 14.86
CA ASP A 184 -13.24 9.20 14.22
C ASP A 184 -13.01 9.20 12.70
N VAL A 185 -13.10 10.36 12.05
CA VAL A 185 -12.79 10.51 10.61
C VAL A 185 -11.32 10.20 10.34
N ALA A 186 -10.40 10.70 11.18
CA ALA A 186 -8.98 10.40 11.08
C ALA A 186 -8.70 8.90 11.27
N ALA A 187 -9.34 8.25 12.25
CA ALA A 187 -9.24 6.81 12.50
C ALA A 187 -9.75 5.99 11.30
N MET A 188 -10.90 6.37 10.74
CA MET A 188 -11.45 5.70 9.56
C MET A 188 -10.53 5.84 8.34
N ASN A 189 -9.93 7.01 8.13
CA ASN A 189 -8.97 7.23 7.05
C ASN A 189 -7.67 6.44 7.25
N ALA A 190 -7.14 6.42 8.48
CA ALA A 190 -5.95 5.63 8.83
C ALA A 190 -6.19 4.12 8.62
N SER A 191 -7.36 3.61 9.02
CA SER A 191 -7.76 2.21 8.80
C SER A 191 -7.82 1.86 7.30
N LYS A 192 -8.42 2.71 6.47
CA LYS A 192 -8.46 2.52 5.01
C LYS A 192 -7.06 2.54 4.40
N GLN A 193 -6.20 3.47 4.83
CA GLN A 193 -4.82 3.54 4.37
C GLN A 193 -4.01 2.31 4.80
N MET A 194 -4.19 1.83 6.02
CA MET A 194 -3.54 0.61 6.51
C MET A 194 -3.90 -0.61 5.66
N LEU A 195 -5.20 -0.84 5.41
CA LEU A 195 -5.66 -1.95 4.57
C LEU A 195 -5.09 -1.86 3.16
N THR A 196 -5.10 -0.65 2.58
CA THR A 196 -4.58 -0.41 1.22
C THR A 196 -3.09 -0.68 1.13
N THR A 197 -2.29 -0.15 2.08
CA THR A 197 -0.84 -0.39 2.14
C THR A 197 -0.52 -1.87 2.35
N PHE A 198 -1.27 -2.56 3.22
CA PHE A 198 -1.11 -4.00 3.43
C PHE A 198 -1.35 -4.78 2.13
N LEU A 199 -2.44 -4.46 1.40
CA LEU A 199 -2.76 -5.13 0.14
C LEU A 199 -1.71 -4.85 -0.94
N LEU A 200 -1.21 -3.62 -1.03
CA LEU A 200 -0.11 -3.27 -1.93
C LEU A 200 1.18 -4.02 -1.59
N PHE A 201 1.52 -4.12 -0.31
CA PHE A 201 2.68 -4.89 0.15
C PHE A 201 2.54 -6.39 -0.16
N ALA A 202 1.39 -6.98 0.17
CA ALA A 202 1.09 -8.38 -0.12
C ALA A 202 1.14 -8.67 -1.63
N LEU A 203 0.60 -7.76 -2.45
CA LEU A 203 0.68 -7.85 -3.91
C LEU A 203 2.14 -7.77 -4.40
N HIS A 204 2.92 -6.81 -3.88
CA HIS A 204 4.33 -6.62 -4.26
C HIS A 204 5.18 -7.86 -3.96
N VAL A 205 5.08 -8.38 -2.74
CA VAL A 205 5.80 -9.58 -2.30
C VAL A 205 5.26 -10.82 -3.03
N GLY A 206 3.95 -10.94 -3.18
CA GLY A 206 3.31 -12.07 -3.86
C GLY A 206 3.73 -12.20 -5.32
N ILE A 207 3.75 -11.09 -6.07
CA ILE A 207 4.24 -11.08 -7.46
C ILE A 207 5.71 -11.47 -7.51
N PHE A 208 6.53 -10.94 -6.61
CA PHE A 208 7.95 -11.28 -6.57
C PHE A 208 8.17 -12.78 -6.34
N ILE A 209 7.45 -13.38 -5.40
CA ILE A 209 7.50 -14.83 -5.13
C ILE A 209 7.04 -15.62 -6.36
N LEU A 210 5.93 -15.24 -6.99
CA LEU A 210 5.44 -15.91 -8.20
C LEU A 210 6.45 -15.86 -9.35
N VAL A 211 7.06 -14.70 -9.57
CA VAL A 211 8.12 -14.57 -10.57
C VAL A 211 9.28 -15.48 -10.20
N LEU A 212 9.79 -15.42 -8.97
CA LEU A 212 10.91 -16.25 -8.51
C LEU A 212 10.63 -17.75 -8.64
N LEU A 213 9.43 -18.21 -8.27
CA LEU A 213 8.99 -19.60 -8.48
C LEU A 213 8.97 -19.97 -9.96
N PHE A 214 8.43 -19.10 -10.81
CA PHE A 214 8.46 -19.30 -12.26
C PHE A 214 9.90 -19.43 -12.77
N LEU A 215 10.84 -18.61 -12.27
CA LEU A 215 12.26 -18.71 -12.65
C LEU A 215 12.86 -20.05 -12.26
N LEU A 216 12.65 -20.47 -11.00
CA LEU A 216 13.18 -21.73 -10.49
C LEU A 216 12.66 -22.93 -11.27
N ILE A 217 11.38 -22.92 -11.66
CA ILE A 217 10.78 -23.99 -12.46
C ILE A 217 11.30 -23.93 -13.92
N TYR A 218 11.48 -22.73 -14.48
CA TYR A 218 11.90 -22.56 -15.87
C TYR A 218 13.39 -22.86 -16.09
N GLU A 219 14.26 -22.57 -15.12
CA GLU A 219 15.69 -22.96 -15.17
C GLU A 219 15.88 -24.48 -15.04
N GLN A 220 14.93 -25.20 -14.42
CA GLN A 220 14.92 -26.67 -14.37
C GLN A 220 14.47 -27.31 -15.69
N GLY A 221 14.95 -26.80 -16.83
CA GLY A 221 14.71 -27.39 -18.15
C GLY A 221 14.89 -28.92 -18.17
N PRO A 222 14.19 -29.64 -19.08
CA PRO A 222 14.00 -31.08 -18.99
C PRO A 222 15.34 -31.81 -18.77
N PRO A 223 15.38 -32.82 -17.88
CA PRO A 223 16.61 -33.44 -17.44
C PRO A 223 17.46 -33.83 -18.65
N ALA A 224 18.72 -33.36 -18.66
CA ALA A 224 19.74 -33.76 -19.62
C ALA A 224 19.94 -35.28 -19.47
N GLY A 225 19.17 -36.06 -20.24
CA GLY A 225 18.97 -37.46 -19.90
C GLY A 225 18.18 -38.24 -20.94
N SER A 226 18.52 -38.11 -22.23
CA SER A 226 18.40 -39.23 -23.16
C SER A 226 19.66 -39.29 -24.01
N GLY A 227 20.67 -39.98 -23.47
CA GLY A 227 21.91 -40.25 -24.17
C GLY A 227 21.64 -40.99 -25.48
N ARG A 228 22.33 -40.58 -26.54
CA ARG A 228 22.69 -41.48 -27.64
C ARG A 228 24.16 -41.84 -27.46
N PRO A 229 24.49 -43.05 -26.98
CA PRO A 229 25.83 -43.58 -27.15
C PRO A 229 25.97 -44.07 -28.60
N GLY A 230 27.10 -43.76 -29.23
CA GLY A 230 27.57 -44.47 -30.40
C GLY A 230 27.44 -43.71 -31.73
N GLN A 231 28.53 -43.06 -32.12
CA GLN A 231 29.07 -43.17 -33.48
C GLN A 231 30.59 -42.89 -33.41
N ALA A 232 31.33 -43.94 -33.07
CA ALA A 232 32.69 -44.13 -33.55
C ALA A 232 32.60 -45.28 -34.57
N GLY A 233 33.05 -45.02 -35.78
CA GLY A 233 33.03 -45.91 -36.95
C GLY A 233 33.44 -45.12 -38.17
#